data_AF-A0A6J4MX35-F1
#
_entry.id   AF-A0A6J4MX35-F1
#
_cell.length_a   1.000
_cell.length_b   1.000
_cell.length_c   1.000
_cell.angle_alpha   90.00
_cell.angle_beta   90.00
_cell.angle_gamma   90.00
#
_symmetry.space_group_name_H-M   'P 1'
#
loop_
_entity.id
_entity.type
_entity.pdbx_description
1 polymer ?
#
loop_
_entity_poly.entity_id
_entity_poly.type
_entity_poly.pdbx_seq_one_letter_code
_entity_poly.pdbx_strand_id
1 'polypeptide(L)' 'MPDPIEARGYAHPEALVSTEWVARNLNDPSVRLVESDEDVLLYDVGHIPGAARLDWHTDLQAPLSRDYLD' A
#
# COMPACT_ATOMS: atom_id res chain seq x y z
N MET A 1 2.82 -24.22 2.11
CA MET A 1 2.35 -22.86 1.76
C MET A 1 1.36 -22.45 2.83
N PRO A 2 1.38 -21.21 3.34
CA PRO A 2 0.28 -20.71 4.16
C PRO A 2 -1.03 -20.82 3.39
N ASP A 3 -2.15 -20.90 4.11
CA ASP A 3 -3.47 -20.98 3.48
C ASP A 3 -3.71 -19.78 2.55
N PRO A 4 -4.46 -19.95 1.45
CA PRO A 4 -4.91 -18.84 0.60
C PRO A 4 -5.61 -17.77 1.44
N ILE A 5 -5.52 -16.50 1.04
CA ILE A 5 -6.06 -15.36 1.81
C ILE A 5 -7.55 -15.56 2.09
N GLU A 6 -8.27 -16.13 1.12
CA GLU A 6 -9.71 -16.43 1.15
C GLU A 6 -10.08 -17.45 2.24
N ALA A 7 -9.14 -18.33 2.62
CA ALA A 7 -9.36 -19.37 3.62
C ALA A 7 -8.94 -18.96 5.05
N ARG A 8 -8.37 -17.76 5.24
CA ARG A 8 -7.84 -17.30 6.55
C ARG A 8 -8.91 -16.74 7.48
N GLY A 9 -10.17 -16.67 7.05
CA GLY A 9 -11.29 -16.21 7.87
C GLY A 9 -11.40 -14.69 8.03
N TYR A 10 -10.85 -13.90 7.11
CA TYR A 10 -11.08 -12.45 7.07
C TYR A 10 -12.54 -12.13 6.72
N ALA A 11 -13.07 -11.05 7.28
CA ALA A 11 -14.40 -10.57 6.92
C ALA A 11 -14.47 -10.07 5.46
N HIS A 12 -13.36 -9.47 4.98
CA HIS A 12 -13.20 -8.93 3.63
C HIS A 12 -11.84 -9.38 3.05
N PRO A 13 -11.71 -10.64 2.61
CA PRO A 13 -10.46 -11.16 2.06
C PRO A 13 -10.02 -10.42 0.78
N GLU A 14 -10.95 -9.81 0.04
CA GLU A 14 -10.68 -9.01 -1.16
C GLU A 14 -9.89 -7.72 -0.91
N ALA A 15 -9.84 -7.25 0.35
CA ALA A 15 -9.06 -6.08 0.74
C ALA A 15 -7.55 -6.38 0.91
N LEU A 16 -7.15 -7.65 0.86
CA LEU A 16 -5.77 -8.08 1.02
C LEU A 16 -5.31 -8.90 -0.19
N VAL A 17 -4.16 -8.53 -0.75
CA VAL A 17 -3.55 -9.23 -1.89
C VAL A 17 -2.23 -9.89 -1.50
N SER A 18 -1.83 -10.93 -2.24
CA SER A 18 -0.52 -11.56 -2.06
C SER A 18 0.58 -10.81 -2.82
N THR A 19 1.83 -11.01 -2.44
CA THR A 19 2.99 -10.48 -3.19
C THR A 19 3.05 -11.01 -4.62
N GLU A 20 2.61 -12.25 -4.84
CA GLU A 20 2.52 -12.84 -6.18
C GLU A 20 1.43 -12.17 -7.02
N TRP A 21 0.29 -11.78 -6.42
CA TRP A 21 -0.71 -10.98 -7.10
C TRP A 21 -0.12 -9.62 -7.53
N VAL A 22 0.61 -8.94 -6.63
CA VAL A 22 1.26 -7.66 -6.97
C VAL A 22 2.23 -7.81 -8.14
N ALA A 23 3.09 -8.83 -8.10
CA ALA A 23 4.05 -9.10 -9.18
C ALA A 23 3.38 -9.35 -10.54
N ARG A 24 2.22 -10.01 -10.56
CA ARG A 24 1.44 -10.26 -11.79
C ARG A 24 0.74 -9.01 -12.33
N ASN A 25 0.44 -8.04 -11.48
CA ASN A 25 -0.33 -6.83 -11.82
C ASN A 25 0.52 -5.56 -11.96
N LEU A 26 1.86 -5.66 -11.96
CA LEU A 26 2.76 -4.49 -12.01
C LEU A 26 2.51 -3.53 -13.20
N ASN A 27 1.99 -4.04 -14.30
CA ASN A 27 1.76 -3.27 -15.53
C ASN A 27 0.27 -3.09 -15.85
N ASP A 28 -0.63 -3.43 -14.93
CA ASP A 28 -2.07 -3.24 -15.13
C ASP A 28 -2.41 -1.75 -15.01
N PRO A 29 -2.93 -1.09 -16.06
CA PRO A 29 -3.25 0.34 -16.02
C PRO A 29 -4.40 0.68 -15.06
N SER A 30 -5.14 -0.31 -14.58
CA SER A 30 -6.20 -0.14 -13.57
C SER A 30 -5.68 -0.26 -12.13
N VAL A 31 -4.41 -0.62 -11.94
CA VAL A 31 -3.79 -0.80 -10.61
C VAL A 31 -2.74 0.28 -10.38
N ARG A 32 -2.78 0.91 -9.19
CA ARG A 32 -1.72 1.80 -8.73
C ARG A 32 -1.16 1.30 -7.41
N LEU A 33 0.15 1.11 -7.37
CA LEU A 33 0.87 0.79 -6.14
C LEU A 33 1.25 2.09 -5.42
N VAL A 34 1.11 2.08 -4.10
CA VAL A 34 1.45 3.19 -3.22
C VAL A 34 2.21 2.66 -2.02
N GLU A 35 3.32 3.30 -1.69
CA GLU A 35 4.15 2.99 -0.52
C GLU A 35 4.02 4.14 0.48
N SER A 36 3.69 3.81 1.71
CA SER A 36 3.48 4.75 2.81
C SER A 36 4.14 4.18 4.06
N ASP A 37 5.22 4.82 4.49
CA ASP A 37 6.05 4.39 5.62
C ASP A 37 6.04 5.42 6.75
N GLU A 38 6.35 4.97 7.96
CA GLU A 38 6.66 5.87 9.08
C GLU A 38 7.98 6.62 8.83
N ASP A 39 9.00 5.92 8.31
CA ASP A 39 10.26 6.51 7.84
C ASP A 39 10.15 6.88 6.36
N VAL A 40 9.88 8.15 6.10
CA VAL A 40 9.65 8.71 4.76
C VAL A 40 10.87 8.63 3.82
N LEU A 41 12.06 8.33 4.35
CA LEU A 41 13.28 8.18 3.56
C LEU A 41 13.44 6.77 2.97
N LEU A 42 12.65 5.78 3.43
CA LEU A 42 12.81 4.39 3.03
C LEU A 42 12.51 4.17 1.55
N TYR A 43 11.49 4.85 1.03
CA TYR A 43 11.12 4.80 -0.40
C TYR A 43 12.30 5.09 -1.33
N ASP A 44 13.14 6.07 -0.98
CA ASP A 44 14.26 6.50 -1.82
C ASP A 44 15.43 5.50 -1.81
N VAL A 45 15.48 4.58 -0.83
CA VAL A 45 16.45 3.48 -0.77
C VAL A 45 16.10 2.38 -1.78
N GLY A 46 14.82 2.17 -2.04
CA GLY A 46 14.31 1.25 -3.05
C GLY A 46 12.87 0.84 -2.80
N HIS A 47 12.09 0.78 -3.87
CA HIS A 47 10.65 0.53 -3.84
C HIS A 47 10.21 -0.37 -5.00
N ILE A 48 8.96 -0.83 -4.96
CA ILE A 48 8.36 -1.63 -6.04
C ILE A 48 8.27 -0.77 -7.32
N PRO A 49 8.68 -1.29 -8.50
CA PRO A 49 8.59 -0.53 -9.75
C PRO A 49 7.18 0.02 -10.03
N GLY A 50 7.09 1.32 -10.30
CA GLY A 50 5.83 2.00 -10.60
C GLY A 50 5.01 2.42 -9.38
N ALA A 51 5.45 2.09 -8.16
CA ALA A 51 4.85 2.61 -6.94
C ALA A 51 4.99 4.14 -6.86
N ALA A 52 4.05 4.79 -6.17
CA ALA A 52 4.17 6.18 -5.77
C ALA A 52 4.45 6.25 -4.26
N ARG A 53 5.27 7.22 -3.84
CA ARG A 53 5.41 7.57 -2.43
C ARG A 53 4.18 8.33 -1.96
N LEU A 54 3.69 7.99 -0.77
CA LEU A 54 2.67 8.73 -0.03
C LEU A 54 3.21 9.02 1.38
N ASP A 55 3.55 10.28 1.64
CA ASP A 55 4.08 10.73 2.93
C ASP A 55 2.92 11.05 3.86
N TRP A 56 2.80 10.30 4.96
CA TRP A 56 1.66 10.47 5.87
C TRP A 56 1.63 11.85 6.54
N HIS A 57 2.77 12.49 6.76
CA HIS A 57 2.84 13.78 7.44
C HIS A 57 2.53 14.92 6.48
N THR A 58 3.03 14.87 5.25
CA THR A 58 2.81 15.96 4.29
C THR A 58 1.56 15.80 3.44
N ASP A 59 1.17 14.56 3.15
CA ASP A 59 0.13 14.26 2.16
C ASP A 59 -1.19 13.83 2.80
N LEU A 60 -1.15 13.22 4.00
CA LEU A 60 -2.35 12.68 4.66
C LEU A 60 -2.75 13.41 5.94
N GLN A 61 -1.80 13.98 6.68
CA GLN A 61 -2.09 14.58 7.98
C GLN A 61 -2.72 15.97 7.81
N ALA A 62 -3.80 16.20 8.56
CA ALA A 62 -4.40 17.52 8.66
C ALA A 62 -3.44 18.49 9.40
N PRO A 63 -3.09 19.66 8.83
CA PRO A 63 -2.07 20.53 9.42
C PRO A 63 -2.44 21.13 10.80
N LEU A 64 -3.73 21.16 11.12
CA LEU A 64 -4.28 21.84 12.31
C LEU A 64 -5.01 20.91 13.28
N SER A 65 -5.20 19.64 12.93
CA SER A 65 -5.82 18.63 13.78
C SER A 65 -4.96 17.37 13.82
N ARG A 66 -5.04 16.62 14.92
CA ARG A 66 -4.34 15.32 15.01
C ARG A 66 -5.17 14.22 14.35
N ASP A 67 -5.49 14.43 13.07
CA ASP A 67 -6.36 13.60 12.23
C ASP A 67 -5.88 13.59 10.76
N TYR A 68 -6.54 12.82 9.90
CA TYR A 68 -6.26 12.77 8.45
C TYR A 68 -7.14 13.75 7.64
N LEU A 69 -6.75 14.02 6.39
CA LEU A 69 -7.57 14.80 5.44
C LEU A 69 -8.87 14.06 5.08
N ASP A 70 -9.96 14.82 4.90
CA ASP A 70 -11.30 14.33 4.50
C ASP A 70 -11.41 13.91 3.02
#